data_AF-A0A2S7U019-F1
#
_entry.id   AF-A0A2S7U019-F1
#
_cell.length_a   1.000
_cell.length_b   1.000
_cell.length_c   1.000
_cell.angle_alpha   90.00
_cell.angle_beta   90.00
_cell.angle_gamma   90.00
#
_symmetry.space_group_name_H-M   'P 1'
#
loop_
_entity.id
_entity.type
_entity.pdbx_description
1 polymer ?
#
loop_
_entity_poly.entity_id
_entity_poly.type
_entity_poly.pdbx_seq_one_letter_code
_entity_poly.pdbx_strand_id
1 'polypeptide(L)'
;MVARDEENYYVSHWSVWDSADRTFHLDRVERTPELASPFLGSKAFETLDWFSQGWWKVVQQSDEPNSIYLIDMRFGEMRQPNQNTTVKAPPFVWKLSVDEQGKVTSSQVSFRSKLDFKKAISQLKQLKERIAGRAPEWTESIWPWEQASENAQ
;
A
#
# COMPACT_ATOMS: atom_id res chain seq x y z
N MET A 1 8.55 9.30 -3.94
CA MET A 1 7.66 10.27 -4.59
C MET A 1 6.49 9.50 -5.16
N VAL A 2 5.29 10.07 -5.09
CA VAL A 2 4.07 9.47 -5.64
C VAL A 2 3.45 10.49 -6.58
N ALA A 3 3.17 10.08 -7.82
CA ALA A 3 2.38 10.82 -8.78
C ALA A 3 1.16 9.98 -9.19
N ARG A 4 0.19 10.57 -9.87
CA ARG A 4 -0.96 9.84 -10.41
C ARG A 4 -1.45 10.43 -11.71
N ASP A 5 -2.07 9.58 -12.52
CA ASP A 5 -2.98 9.99 -13.59
C ASP A 5 -4.41 9.52 -13.25
N GLU A 6 -5.26 9.41 -14.26
CA GLU A 6 -6.64 8.95 -14.08
C GLU A 6 -6.73 7.47 -13.68
N GLU A 7 -5.79 6.64 -14.09
CA GLU A 7 -5.84 5.18 -13.99
C GLU A 7 -4.85 4.60 -12.96
N ASN A 8 -3.72 5.27 -12.74
CA ASN A 8 -2.54 4.72 -12.07
C ASN A 8 -1.93 5.68 -11.05
N TYR A 9 -1.31 5.10 -10.04
CA TYR A 9 -0.27 5.71 -9.23
C TYR A 9 1.11 5.32 -9.75
N TYR A 10 2.04 6.26 -9.64
CA TYR A 10 3.43 6.10 -10.03
C TYR A 10 4.31 6.34 -8.80
N VAL A 11 4.99 5.30 -8.32
CA VAL A 11 5.84 5.37 -7.13
C VAL A 11 7.29 5.19 -7.52
N SER A 12 8.14 6.13 -7.12
CA SER A 12 9.59 6.02 -7.32
C SER A 12 10.37 6.61 -6.16
N HIS A 13 11.60 6.14 -6.01
CA HIS A 13 12.52 6.56 -4.96
C HIS A 13 13.71 7.27 -5.58
N TRP A 14 14.04 8.43 -5.02
CA TRP A 14 15.18 9.23 -5.43
C TRP A 14 15.78 9.91 -4.21
N SER A 15 17.11 9.98 -4.19
CA SER A 15 17.88 10.72 -3.22
C SER A 15 19.00 11.50 -3.92
N VAL A 16 19.41 12.64 -3.35
CA VAL A 16 20.51 13.46 -3.88
C VAL A 16 21.87 12.74 -3.85
N TRP A 17 21.99 11.68 -3.04
CA TRP A 17 23.19 10.84 -2.95
C TRP A 17 23.11 9.57 -3.82
N ASP A 18 22.02 9.39 -4.58
CA ASP A 18 21.93 8.30 -5.55
C ASP A 18 22.95 8.53 -6.69
N SER A 19 23.54 7.44 -7.18
CA SER A 19 24.45 7.52 -8.34
C SER A 19 23.70 7.89 -9.63
N ALA A 20 24.35 8.66 -10.51
CA ALA A 20 23.77 9.12 -11.78
C ALA A 20 23.58 8.00 -12.82
N ASP A 21 24.35 6.92 -12.71
CA ASP A 21 24.34 5.75 -13.59
C ASP A 21 23.37 4.64 -13.13
N ARG A 22 22.58 4.88 -12.08
CA ARG A 22 21.67 3.87 -11.54
C ARG A 22 20.53 3.56 -12.51
N THR A 23 20.06 2.32 -12.48
CA THR A 23 18.78 1.95 -13.09
C THR A 23 17.65 2.71 -12.40
N PHE A 24 16.87 3.44 -13.20
CA PHE A 24 15.65 4.07 -12.72
C PHE A 24 14.54 3.01 -12.62
N HIS A 25 13.79 3.03 -11.52
CA HIS A 25 12.66 2.14 -11.31
C HIS A 25 11.42 2.95 -10.95
N LEU A 26 10.30 2.55 -11.53
CA LEU A 26 9.00 3.18 -11.39
C LEU A 26 7.96 2.09 -11.20
N ASP A 27 7.38 2.04 -10.01
CA ASP A 27 6.22 1.20 -9.78
C ASP A 27 5.00 1.86 -10.42
N ARG A 28 4.26 1.10 -11.21
CA ARG A 28 2.94 1.47 -11.71
C ARG A 28 1.91 0.66 -10.94
N VAL A 29 1.01 1.35 -10.23
CA VAL A 29 -0.04 0.73 -9.41
C VAL A 29 -1.41 1.21 -9.90
N GLU A 30 -2.23 0.31 -10.40
CA GLU A 30 -3.59 0.64 -10.87
C GLU A 30 -4.49 1.10 -9.70
N ARG A 31 -5.39 2.06 -9.95
CA ARG A 31 -6.26 2.65 -8.90
C ARG A 31 -7.47 1.80 -8.51
N THR A 32 -8.03 1.07 -9.48
CA THR A 32 -9.21 0.19 -9.32
C THR A 32 -10.38 0.81 -8.52
N PRO A 33 -10.84 2.04 -8.85
CA PRO A 33 -11.91 2.73 -8.12
C PRO A 33 -13.28 2.05 -8.24
N GLU A 34 -13.52 1.28 -9.28
CA GLU A 34 -14.76 0.55 -9.54
C GLU A 34 -15.11 -0.45 -8.41
N LEU A 35 -14.11 -1.03 -7.75
CA LEU A 35 -14.30 -1.92 -6.61
C LEU A 35 -14.91 -1.21 -5.39
N ALA A 36 -14.83 0.12 -5.33
CA ALA A 36 -15.43 0.91 -4.26
C ALA A 36 -16.95 1.10 -4.44
N SER A 37 -17.52 0.79 -5.60
CA SER A 37 -18.92 1.06 -5.94
C SER A 37 -19.93 0.61 -4.88
N PRO A 38 -19.81 -0.60 -4.28
CA PRO A 38 -20.75 -1.06 -3.24
C PRO A 38 -20.68 -0.27 -1.92
N PHE A 39 -19.61 0.51 -1.72
CA PHE A 39 -19.34 1.24 -0.48
C PHE A 39 -19.63 2.74 -0.60
N LEU A 40 -19.88 3.24 -1.81
CA LEU A 40 -20.19 4.64 -2.08
C LEU A 40 -21.43 5.10 -1.32
N GLY A 41 -21.40 6.33 -0.81
CA GLY A 41 -22.48 6.93 0.00
C GLY A 41 -22.58 6.38 1.43
N SER A 42 -21.75 5.40 1.80
CA SER A 42 -21.62 5.02 3.20
C SER A 42 -20.75 6.02 3.95
N LYS A 43 -21.16 6.38 5.18
CA LYS A 43 -20.38 7.27 6.05
C LYS A 43 -18.95 6.76 6.28
N ALA A 44 -18.77 5.44 6.35
CA ALA A 44 -17.47 4.82 6.51
C ALA A 44 -16.55 5.13 5.31
N PHE A 45 -17.06 4.94 4.09
CA PHE A 45 -16.31 5.25 2.88
C PHE A 45 -16.05 6.75 2.73
N GLU A 46 -17.05 7.60 2.92
CA GLU A 46 -16.91 9.06 2.83
C GLU A 46 -15.85 9.61 3.80
N THR A 47 -15.77 9.03 5.00
CA THR A 47 -14.73 9.39 5.98
C THR A 47 -13.34 9.04 5.48
N LEU A 48 -13.16 7.87 4.85
CA LEU A 48 -11.88 7.41 4.33
C LEU A 48 -11.48 8.13 3.03
N ASP A 49 -12.44 8.46 2.17
CA ASP A 49 -12.23 9.30 1.00
C ASP A 49 -11.79 10.70 1.41
N TRP A 50 -12.47 11.32 2.37
CA TRP A 50 -12.06 12.59 2.97
C TRP A 50 -10.66 12.48 3.59
N PHE A 51 -10.38 11.45 4.38
CA PHE A 51 -9.05 11.26 4.97
C PHE A 51 -7.97 11.20 3.88
N SER A 52 -8.19 10.38 2.86
CA SER A 52 -7.26 10.10 1.77
C SER A 52 -7.21 11.19 0.71
N GLN A 53 -8.16 12.14 0.74
CA GLN A 53 -8.33 13.20 -0.26
C GLN A 53 -8.43 12.64 -1.69
N GLY A 54 -9.11 11.50 -1.86
CA GLY A 54 -9.21 10.80 -3.14
C GLY A 54 -7.92 10.10 -3.62
N TRP A 55 -6.89 9.99 -2.78
CA TRP A 55 -5.64 9.26 -3.07
C TRP A 55 -5.63 7.87 -2.44
N TRP A 56 -6.59 7.05 -2.83
CA TRP A 56 -6.71 5.68 -2.36
C TRP A 56 -6.70 4.68 -3.52
N LYS A 57 -6.26 3.45 -3.22
CA LYS A 57 -6.43 2.25 -4.05
C LYS A 57 -7.37 1.30 -3.32
N VAL A 58 -8.19 0.57 -4.07
CA VAL A 58 -8.97 -0.53 -3.52
C VAL A 58 -8.43 -1.87 -4.02
N VAL A 59 -8.37 -2.85 -3.12
CA VAL A 59 -8.03 -4.25 -3.45
C VAL A 59 -9.13 -5.15 -2.91
N GLN A 60 -9.62 -6.08 -3.73
CA GLN A 60 -10.57 -7.09 -3.29
C GLN A 60 -9.92 -8.02 -2.27
N GLN A 61 -10.60 -8.33 -1.16
CA GLN A 61 -10.14 -9.38 -0.26
C GLN A 61 -10.48 -10.75 -0.87
N SER A 62 -9.47 -11.59 -1.12
CA SER A 62 -9.65 -12.90 -1.77
C SER A 62 -10.58 -13.84 -0.99
N ASP A 63 -10.50 -13.83 0.34
CA ASP A 63 -11.28 -14.72 1.20
C ASP A 63 -12.70 -14.23 1.48
N GLU A 64 -12.97 -12.94 1.23
CA GLU A 64 -14.24 -12.29 1.56
C GLU A 64 -14.68 -11.40 0.40
N PRO A 65 -15.54 -11.88 -0.51
CA PRO A 65 -15.94 -11.13 -1.70
C PRO A 65 -16.71 -9.84 -1.39
N ASN A 66 -17.32 -9.75 -0.20
CA ASN A 66 -18.03 -8.56 0.27
C ASN A 66 -17.11 -7.57 1.02
N SER A 67 -15.80 -7.81 1.00
CA SER A 67 -14.80 -7.04 1.74
C SER A 67 -13.71 -6.51 0.81
N ILE A 68 -13.32 -5.26 1.01
CA ILE A 68 -12.24 -4.62 0.29
C ILE A 68 -11.19 -4.03 1.24
N TYR A 69 -9.97 -3.89 0.77
CA TYR A 69 -8.94 -3.08 1.39
C TYR A 69 -8.85 -1.73 0.69
N LEU A 70 -9.08 -0.66 1.44
CA LEU A 70 -8.80 0.72 1.03
C LEU A 70 -7.43 1.13 1.57
N ILE A 71 -6.54 1.52 0.67
CA ILE A 71 -5.14 1.84 0.96
C ILE A 71 -4.87 3.29 0.58
N ASP A 72 -4.39 4.10 1.52
CA ASP A 72 -3.95 5.48 1.21
C ASP A 72 -2.57 5.44 0.55
N MET A 73 -2.47 6.01 -0.65
CA MET A 73 -1.27 5.93 -1.49
C MET A 73 -0.32 7.11 -1.28
N ARG A 74 -0.71 8.17 -0.56
CA ARG A 74 0.12 9.39 -0.38
C ARG A 74 1.36 9.12 0.47
N PHE A 75 1.26 8.17 1.39
CA PHE A 75 2.31 7.87 2.35
C PHE A 75 3.29 6.80 1.86
N GLY A 76 3.13 6.31 0.61
CA GLY A 76 3.98 5.28 0.02
C GLY A 76 3.97 3.99 0.86
N GLU A 77 5.13 3.35 0.94
CA GLU A 77 5.33 2.09 1.64
C GLU A 77 6.42 2.14 2.72
N MET A 78 6.34 1.20 3.65
CA MET A 78 7.47 0.77 4.47
C MET A 78 7.95 -0.58 4.02
N ARG A 79 9.25 -0.85 4.18
CA ARG A 79 9.79 -2.18 3.96
C ARG A 79 9.56 -3.06 5.18
N GLN A 80 9.12 -4.28 4.93
CA GLN A 80 9.15 -5.34 5.91
C GLN A 80 9.99 -6.50 5.39
N PRO A 81 11.10 -6.83 6.07
CA PRO A 81 11.78 -8.08 5.78
C PRO A 81 10.84 -9.23 6.16
N ASN A 82 10.38 -9.98 5.17
CA ASN A 82 9.77 -11.29 5.36
C ASN A 82 10.83 -12.36 5.06
N GLN A 83 10.64 -13.58 5.57
CA GLN A 83 11.68 -14.62 5.69
C GLN A 83 12.62 -14.76 4.47
N ASN A 84 12.09 -14.64 3.24
CA ASN A 84 12.89 -14.71 1.99
C ASN A 84 12.69 -13.51 1.04
N THR A 85 11.80 -12.56 1.31
CA THR A 85 11.47 -11.45 0.40
C THR A 85 11.16 -10.19 1.19
N THR A 86 11.54 -9.01 0.69
CA THR A 86 11.14 -7.74 1.30
C THR A 86 9.81 -7.30 0.71
N VAL A 87 8.77 -7.22 1.53
CA VAL A 87 7.41 -6.84 1.10
C VAL A 87 7.18 -5.35 1.40
N LYS A 88 6.54 -4.64 0.48
CA LYS A 88 6.07 -3.27 0.70
C LYS A 88 4.84 -3.31 1.61
N ALA A 89 4.79 -2.51 2.66
CA ALA A 89 3.64 -2.42 3.54
C ALA A 89 3.13 -0.97 3.58
N PRO A 90 1.99 -0.66 2.96
CA PRO A 90 1.36 0.64 3.10
C PRO A 90 1.09 0.94 4.59
N PRO A 91 1.34 2.17 5.05
CA PRO A 91 1.16 2.52 6.46
C PRO A 91 -0.29 2.57 6.89
N PHE A 92 -1.20 2.87 5.95
CA PHE A 92 -2.59 3.19 6.20
C PHE A 92 -3.48 2.32 5.32
N VAL A 93 -4.11 1.33 5.96
CA VAL A 93 -4.98 0.36 5.30
C VAL A 93 -6.24 0.17 6.15
N TRP A 94 -7.39 0.18 5.49
CA TRP A 94 -8.67 -0.11 6.12
C TRP A 94 -9.34 -1.23 5.37
N LYS A 95 -9.94 -2.15 6.12
CA LYS A 95 -10.88 -3.12 5.58
C LYS A 95 -12.27 -2.54 5.66
N LEU A 96 -12.98 -2.50 4.54
CA LEU A 96 -14.40 -2.22 4.48
C LEU A 96 -15.13 -3.50 4.13
N SER A 97 -16.25 -3.77 4.80
CA SER A 97 -17.08 -4.95 4.57
C SER A 97 -18.55 -4.56 4.54
N VAL A 98 -19.30 -5.15 3.62
CA VAL A 98 -20.76 -5.02 3.55
C VAL A 98 -21.39 -6.21 4.27
N ASP A 99 -22.25 -5.94 5.25
CA ASP A 99 -23.04 -6.98 5.90
C ASP A 99 -24.28 -7.38 5.08
N GLU A 100 -24.97 -8.46 5.50
CA GLU A 100 -26.19 -8.94 4.85
C GLU A 100 -27.34 -7.91 4.83
N GLN A 101 -27.24 -6.87 5.65
CA GLN A 101 -28.23 -5.77 5.76
C GLN A 101 -27.82 -4.56 4.91
N GLY A 102 -26.71 -4.63 4.16
CA GLY A 102 -26.20 -3.55 3.32
C GLY A 102 -25.48 -2.44 4.09
N LYS A 103 -25.21 -2.63 5.39
CA LYS A 103 -24.47 -1.67 6.20
C LYS A 103 -22.97 -1.92 6.04
N VAL A 104 -22.27 -0.84 5.72
CA VAL A 104 -20.82 -0.83 5.58
C VAL A 104 -20.17 -0.67 6.95
N THR A 105 -19.26 -1.58 7.28
CA THR A 105 -18.37 -1.47 8.44
C THR A 105 -16.95 -1.19 7.97
N SER A 106 -16.17 -0.48 8.79
CA SER A 106 -14.75 -0.26 8.53
C SER A 106 -13.92 -0.61 9.76
N SER A 107 -12.74 -1.18 9.51
CA SER A 107 -11.75 -1.49 10.54
C SER A 107 -10.36 -1.19 10.02
N GLN A 108 -9.51 -0.61 10.86
CA GLN A 108 -8.11 -0.41 10.51
C GLN A 108 -7.39 -1.75 10.55
N VAL A 109 -6.72 -2.08 9.46
CA VAL A 109 -5.93 -3.30 9.32
C VAL A 109 -4.50 -2.93 8.94
N SER A 110 -3.62 -3.93 8.93
CA SER A 110 -2.23 -3.71 8.62
C SER A 110 -1.68 -4.93 7.91
N PHE A 111 -1.03 -4.74 6.77
CA PHE A 111 -0.21 -5.78 6.15
C PHE A 111 1.08 -6.04 6.94
N ARG A 112 1.28 -5.35 8.06
CA ARG A 112 2.45 -5.51 8.92
C ARG A 112 2.31 -6.76 9.77
N SER A 113 3.35 -7.57 9.81
CA SER A 113 3.53 -8.57 10.87
C SER A 113 3.59 -7.88 12.24
N LYS A 114 3.05 -8.52 13.30
CA LYS A 114 2.98 -7.95 14.67
C LYS A 114 4.34 -7.33 15.06
N LEU A 115 4.28 -6.09 15.55
CA LEU A 115 5.43 -5.27 15.91
C LEU A 115 6.28 -5.99 16.97
N ASP A 116 7.46 -6.43 16.56
CA ASP A 116 8.56 -6.81 17.44
C ASP A 116 9.47 -5.59 17.61
N PHE A 117 9.87 -5.26 18.84
CA PHE A 117 10.73 -4.09 19.13
C PHE A 117 12.03 -4.11 18.32
N LYS A 118 12.56 -5.30 17.99
CA LYS A 118 13.72 -5.43 17.08
C LYS A 118 13.41 -4.96 15.65
N LYS A 119 12.18 -5.17 15.16
CA LYS A 119 11.72 -4.71 13.85
C LYS A 119 11.51 -3.19 13.81
N ALA A 120 11.17 -2.55 14.93
CA ALA A 120 11.04 -1.08 14.99
C ALA A 120 12.41 -0.39 14.82
N ILE A 121 13.46 -0.93 15.44
CA ILE A 121 14.83 -0.41 15.27
C ILE A 121 15.32 -0.62 13.83
N SER A 122 14.99 -1.75 13.21
CA SER A 122 15.35 -1.99 11.80
C SER A 122 14.59 -1.06 10.84
N GLN A 123 13.34 -0.69 11.13
CA GLN A 123 12.58 0.31 10.34
C GLN A 123 13.22 1.71 10.40
N LEU A 124 13.69 2.14 11.58
CA LEU A 124 14.42 3.40 11.70
C LEU A 124 15.75 3.39 10.95
N LYS A 125 16.45 2.25 10.93
CA LYS A 125 17.67 2.06 10.14
C LYS A 125 17.37 2.13 8.63
N GLN A 126 16.29 1.50 8.17
CA GLN A 126 15.85 1.58 6.78
C GLN A 126 15.50 3.02 6.38
N LEU A 127 14.81 3.78 7.22
CA LEU A 127 14.56 5.22 6.98
C LEU A 127 15.87 6.02 6.80
N LYS A 128 16.91 5.72 7.57
CA LYS A 128 18.24 6.33 7.40
C LYS A 128 18.92 5.91 6.09
N GLU A 129 18.82 4.64 5.71
CA GLU A 129 19.35 4.12 4.44
C GLU A 129 18.64 4.72 3.22
N ARG A 130 17.33 4.98 3.33
CA ARG A 130 16.55 5.72 2.33
C ARG A 130 17.06 7.14 2.15
N ILE A 131 17.35 7.83 3.25
CA ILE A 131 17.97 9.16 3.19
C ILE A 131 19.33 9.02 2.52
N ALA A 132 20.22 8.15 3.00
CA ALA A 132 21.61 8.05 2.55
C ALA A 132 21.88 7.52 1.12
N GLY A 133 20.88 7.33 0.26
CA GLY A 133 21.09 7.03 -1.17
C GLY A 133 21.17 5.55 -1.56
N ARG A 134 20.51 4.65 -0.80
CA ARG A 134 20.39 3.22 -1.16
C ARG A 134 19.05 2.89 -1.84
N ALA A 135 18.57 3.74 -2.74
CA ALA A 135 17.30 3.54 -3.45
C ALA A 135 17.14 2.18 -4.20
N PRO A 136 18.19 1.56 -4.81
CA PRO A 136 18.03 0.32 -5.60
C PRO A 136 17.49 -0.86 -4.80
N GLU A 137 17.86 -0.96 -3.52
CA GLU A 137 17.33 -2.04 -2.68
C GLU A 137 15.82 -1.86 -2.48
N TRP A 138 15.28 -0.63 -2.40
CA TRP A 138 13.85 -0.36 -2.15
C TRP A 138 12.94 -0.77 -3.29
N THR A 139 13.47 -0.80 -4.50
CA THR A 139 12.72 -1.02 -5.74
C THR A 139 12.49 -2.51 -6.05
N GLU A 140 13.24 -3.41 -5.41
CA GLU A 140 13.09 -4.87 -5.59
C GLU A 140 11.98 -5.49 -4.72
N SER A 141 11.16 -4.66 -4.06
CA SER A 141 10.06 -5.12 -3.21
C SER A 141 8.74 -5.19 -3.95
N ILE A 142 7.96 -6.23 -3.65
CA ILE A 142 6.65 -6.49 -4.25
C ILE A 142 5.54 -5.89 -3.36
N TRP A 143 4.47 -5.39 -3.96
CA TRP A 143 3.29 -4.94 -3.20
C TRP A 143 2.49 -6.12 -2.64
N PRO A 144 1.80 -5.97 -1.48
CA PRO A 144 1.08 -7.08 -0.85
C PRO A 144 0.02 -7.72 -1.74
N TRP A 145 -0.63 -6.91 -2.59
CA TRP A 145 -1.70 -7.35 -3.48
C TRP A 145 -1.17 -8.03 -4.75
N GLU A 146 0.08 -7.81 -5.15
CA GLU A 146 0.72 -8.53 -6.25
C GLU A 146 1.10 -9.96 -5.81
N GLN A 147 1.43 -10.13 -4.53
CA GLN A 147 1.67 -11.45 -3.93
C GLN A 147 0.40 -12.31 -3.89
N ALA A 148 -0.77 -11.69 -3.73
CA ALA A 148 -2.05 -12.40 -3.74
C ALA A 148 -2.42 -12.92 -5.14
N SER A 149 -2.00 -12.25 -6.21
CA SER A 149 -2.24 -12.70 -7.59
C SER A 149 -1.34 -13.87 -8.03
N GLU A 150 -0.13 -13.99 -7.49
CA GLU A 150 0.78 -15.10 -7.85
C GLU A 150 0.37 -16.44 -7.25
N ASN A 151 -0.34 -16.45 -6.11
CA ASN A 151 -0.82 -17.68 -5.47
C ASN A 151 -2.18 -18.18 -6.01
N ALA A 152 -2.69 -17.55 -7.07
CA ALA A 152 -3.98 -17.88 -7.69
C ALA A 152 -3.82 -18.60 -9.06
N GLN A 153 -2.62 -19.06 -9.41
CA GLN A 153 -2.32 -19.93 -10.55
C GLN A 153 -1.96 -21.34 -10.08
#